data_AF-A0A1M6QLH0-F1
#
_entry.id   AF-A0A1M6QLH0-F1
#
_cell.length_a   1.000
_cell.length_b   1.000
_cell.length_c   1.000
_cell.angle_alpha   90.00
_cell.angle_beta   90.00
_cell.angle_gamma   90.00
#
_symmetry.space_group_name_H-M   'P 1'
#
loop_
_entity.id
_entity.type
_entity.pdbx_description
1 polymer ?
#
loop_
_entity_poly.entity_id
_entity_poly.type
_entity_poly.pdbx_seq_one_letter_code
_entity_poly.pdbx_strand_id
1 'polypeptide(L)'
;MIELLKEIALEAVDRGSLADFCTGTVVAAAPLSIQIENGPLLAERFLLLSRDVTEHEELGQIRTWTDTEGDRWSFYRMIRGKALQAGEKVLLAKAAGGQQYIVLDRVKGGGQ
;
A
#
# COMPACT_ATOMS: atom_id res chain seq x y z
N MET A 1 -6.67 -19.29 -35.86
CA MET A 1 -6.03 -18.03 -36.32
C MET A 1 -6.47 -16.83 -35.48
N ILE A 2 -7.78 -16.60 -35.30
CA ILE A 2 -8.28 -15.53 -34.40
C ILE A 2 -7.85 -15.73 -32.94
N GLU A 3 -7.84 -16.97 -32.44
CA GLU A 3 -7.40 -17.28 -31.07
C GLU A 3 -5.92 -16.94 -30.83
N LEU A 4 -5.05 -17.32 -31.77
CA LEU A 4 -3.62 -16.98 -31.71
C LEU A 4 -3.39 -15.45 -31.74
N LEU A 5 -4.18 -14.71 -32.53
CA LEU A 5 -4.09 -13.26 -32.58
C LEU A 5 -4.53 -12.62 -31.25
N LYS A 6 -5.57 -13.16 -30.61
CA LYS A 6 -6.03 -12.73 -29.28
C LYS A 6 -4.97 -13.00 -28.21
N GLU A 7 -4.33 -14.16 -28.26
CA GLU A 7 -3.28 -14.57 -27.32
C GLU A 7 -2.07 -13.64 -27.42
N ILE A 8 -1.58 -13.38 -28.64
CA ILE A 8 -0.48 -12.44 -28.89
C ILE A 8 -0.83 -11.02 -28.45
N ALA A 9 -2.07 -10.57 -28.68
CA ALA A 9 -2.52 -9.25 -28.26
C ALA A 9 -2.57 -9.13 -26.72
N LEU A 10 -3.01 -10.18 -26.02
CA LEU A 10 -3.04 -10.22 -24.57
C LEU A 10 -1.61 -10.21 -23.99
N GLU A 11 -0.72 -11.04 -24.52
CA GLU A 11 0.68 -11.08 -24.10
C GLU A 11 1.40 -9.76 -24.31
N ALA A 12 1.13 -9.06 -25.42
CA ALA A 12 1.71 -7.75 -25.69
C ALA A 12 1.24 -6.68 -24.69
N VAL A 13 -0.03 -6.74 -24.27
CA VAL A 13 -0.59 -5.85 -23.24
C VAL A 13 -0.04 -6.19 -21.86
N ASP A 14 0.05 -7.47 -21.49
CA ASP A 14 0.62 -7.91 -20.21
C ASP A 14 2.10 -7.56 -20.09
N ARG A 15 2.88 -7.70 -21.17
CA ARG A 15 4.28 -7.24 -21.22
C ARG A 15 4.39 -5.71 -21.19
N GLY A 16 3.34 -5.00 -21.61
CA GLY A 16 3.21 -3.54 -21.50
C GLY A 16 2.71 -3.05 -20.14
N SER A 17 2.18 -3.92 -19.29
CA SER A 17 1.73 -3.57 -17.94
C SER A 17 2.93 -3.38 -17.03
N LEU A 18 3.35 -2.12 -16.87
CA LEU A 18 4.45 -1.72 -16.00
C LEU A 18 4.12 -1.91 -14.51
N ALA A 19 2.83 -1.85 -14.15
CA ALA A 19 2.33 -2.13 -12.81
C ALA A 19 0.83 -2.46 -12.84
N ASP A 20 0.40 -3.41 -12.00
CA ASP A 20 -1.00 -3.78 -11.82
C ASP A 20 -1.42 -3.59 -10.36
N PHE A 21 -2.68 -3.25 -10.09
CA PHE A 21 -3.19 -3.05 -8.74
C PHE A 21 -4.00 -4.26 -8.29
N CYS A 22 -3.76 -4.71 -7.06
CA CYS A 22 -4.51 -5.79 -6.45
C CYS A 22 -4.77 -5.48 -4.98
N THR A 23 -5.72 -6.21 -4.38
CA THR A 23 -5.94 -6.13 -2.94
C THR A 23 -5.54 -7.43 -2.27
N GLY A 24 -5.23 -7.34 -0.98
CA GLY A 24 -4.87 -8.50 -0.18
C GLY A 24 -5.22 -8.29 1.29
N THR A 25 -5.16 -9.37 2.05
CA THR A 25 -5.42 -9.38 3.49
C THR A 25 -4.14 -9.76 4.23
N VAL A 26 -3.79 -8.98 5.25
CA VAL A 26 -2.65 -9.27 6.12
C VAL A 26 -2.96 -10.53 6.92
N VAL A 27 -2.14 -11.57 6.77
CA VAL A 27 -2.29 -12.85 7.48
C VAL A 27 -1.54 -12.82 8.81
N ALA A 28 -0.32 -12.27 8.81
CA ALA A 28 0.49 -12.10 10.01
C ALA A 28 1.27 -10.79 9.94
N ALA A 29 1.49 -10.14 11.09
CA ALA A 29 2.21 -8.87 11.20
C ALA A 29 3.73 -9.05 11.42
N ALA A 30 4.15 -10.17 12.03
CA ALA A 30 5.56 -10.45 12.32
C ALA A 30 5.82 -11.98 12.29
N PRO A 31 6.54 -12.51 11.28
CA PRO A 31 6.97 -11.81 10.05
C PRO A 31 5.76 -11.41 9.19
N LEU A 32 5.87 -10.32 8.45
CA LEU A 32 4.74 -9.81 7.67
C LEU A 32 4.39 -10.77 6.53
N SER A 33 3.10 -11.09 6.38
CA SER A 33 2.61 -11.85 5.24
C SER A 33 1.24 -11.37 4.80
N ILE A 34 1.03 -11.33 3.48
CA ILE A 34 -0.19 -10.79 2.87
C ILE A 34 -0.71 -11.77 1.83
N GLN A 35 -1.96 -12.20 1.99
CA GLN A 35 -2.65 -13.05 1.03
C GLN A 35 -3.32 -12.16 -0.04
N ILE A 36 -2.87 -12.27 -1.29
CA ILE A 36 -3.52 -11.58 -2.41
C ILE A 36 -4.87 -12.25 -2.71
N GLU A 37 -5.90 -11.46 -3.03
CA GLU A 37 -7.19 -11.98 -3.48
C GLU A 37 -7.02 -12.78 -4.78
N ASN A 38 -7.41 -14.04 -4.77
CA ASN A 38 -7.21 -14.98 -5.90
C ASN A 38 -5.74 -15.12 -6.34
N GLY A 39 -4.79 -14.88 -5.44
CA GLY A 39 -3.36 -14.89 -5.74
C GLY A 39 -2.52 -15.64 -4.71
N PRO A 40 -1.18 -15.54 -4.78
CA PRO A 40 -0.28 -16.19 -3.84
C PRO A 40 -0.24 -15.48 -2.47
N LEU A 41 0.23 -16.19 -1.46
CA LEU A 41 0.67 -15.62 -0.19
C LEU A 41 2.04 -14.97 -0.37
N LEU A 42 2.14 -13.67 -0.12
CA LEU A 42 3.38 -12.91 -0.18
C LEU A 42 4.05 -12.89 1.20
N ALA A 43 5.31 -13.32 1.24
CA ALA A 43 6.17 -13.15 2.41
C ALA A 43 6.81 -11.75 2.42
N GLU A 44 7.19 -11.28 3.61
CA GLU A 44 7.79 -9.96 3.87
C GLU A 44 8.86 -9.52 2.86
N ARG A 45 9.75 -10.43 2.45
CA ARG A 45 10.81 -10.14 1.46
C ARG A 45 10.34 -9.66 0.08
N PHE A 46 9.08 -9.95 -0.27
CA PHE A 46 8.47 -9.54 -1.54
C PHE A 46 7.66 -8.24 -1.41
N LEU A 47 7.57 -7.68 -0.21
CA LEU A 47 6.76 -6.51 0.10
C LEU A 47 7.64 -5.27 0.28
N LEU A 48 7.28 -4.20 -0.43
CA LEU A 48 7.81 -2.86 -0.21
C LEU A 48 6.70 -2.05 0.46
N LEU A 49 6.94 -1.52 1.64
CA LEU A 49 5.92 -0.82 2.42
C LEU A 49 6.01 0.69 2.21
N SER A 50 4.88 1.34 1.93
CA SER A 50 4.79 2.80 1.93
C SER A 50 4.92 3.35 3.35
N ARG A 51 5.15 4.66 3.46
CA ARG A 51 5.16 5.36 4.75
C ARG A 51 3.81 5.25 5.49
N ASP A 52 2.71 5.14 4.76
CA ASP A 52 1.36 5.11 5.35
C ASP A 52 1.00 3.78 6.04
N VAL A 53 1.78 2.73 5.79
CA VAL A 53 1.61 1.41 6.41
C VAL A 53 2.80 0.99 7.27
N THR A 54 3.68 1.94 7.60
CA THR A 54 4.85 1.75 8.46
C THR A 54 4.82 2.70 9.65
N GLU A 55 5.45 2.26 10.75
CA GLU A 55 5.70 3.14 11.87
C GLU A 55 6.78 4.14 11.52
N HIS A 56 6.50 5.42 11.78
CA HIS A 56 7.46 6.48 11.60
C HIS A 56 7.17 7.63 12.55
N GLU A 57 8.21 8.41 12.83
CA GLU A 57 8.12 9.63 13.59
C GLU A 57 8.23 10.83 12.66
N GLU A 58 7.38 11.82 12.89
CA GLU A 58 7.41 13.09 12.17
C GLU A 58 7.66 14.23 13.16
N LEU A 59 8.63 15.07 12.82
CA LEU A 59 8.93 16.31 13.52
C LEU A 59 8.48 17.47 12.66
N GLY A 60 7.79 18.43 13.25
CA GLY A 60 7.27 19.55 12.50
C GLY A 60 6.98 20.78 13.34
N GLN A 61 6.61 21.84 12.64
CA GLN A 61 6.07 23.05 13.24
C GLN A 61 4.63 23.20 12.76
N ILE A 62 3.72 23.47 13.69
CA ILE A 62 2.34 23.81 13.39
C ILE A 62 2.10 25.27 13.73
N ARG A 63 1.47 25.98 12.79
CA ARG A 63 0.98 27.35 13.01
C ARG A 63 -0.46 27.25 13.46
N THR A 64 -0.73 27.68 14.68
CA THR A 64 -2.09 27.75 15.22
C THR A 64 -2.50 29.21 15.28
N TRP A 65 -3.68 29.50 14.74
CA TRP A 65 -4.31 30.80 14.84
C TRP A 65 -5.53 30.70 15.74
N THR A 66 -5.63 31.57 16.75
CA THR A 66 -6.82 31.72 17.58
C THR A 66 -7.17 33.20 17.72
N ASP A 67 -8.46 33.50 17.87
CA ASP A 67 -8.95 34.88 18.08
C ASP A 67 -8.32 35.54 19.33
N THR A 68 -7.88 34.74 20.31
CA THR A 68 -7.38 35.21 21.61
C THR A 68 -5.86 35.28 21.69
N GLU A 69 -5.13 34.32 21.12
CA GLU A 69 -3.66 34.26 21.21
C GLU A 69 -2.94 34.69 19.92
N GLY A 70 -3.69 34.99 18.84
CA GLY A 70 -3.12 35.34 17.55
C GLY A 70 -2.35 34.19 16.92
N ASP A 71 -1.23 34.49 16.27
CA ASP A 71 -0.46 33.53 15.48
C ASP A 71 0.71 32.92 16.27
N ARG A 72 0.69 31.60 16.44
CA ARG A 72 1.70 30.89 17.23
C ARG A 72 2.26 29.70 16.49
N TRP A 73 3.59 29.64 16.40
CA TRP A 73 4.32 28.46 15.98
C TRP A 73 4.59 27.56 17.17
N SER A 74 4.21 26.29 17.07
CA SER A 74 4.51 25.25 18.07
C SER A 74 5.23 24.09 17.41
N PHE A 75 6.30 23.60 18.03
CA PHE A 75 7.00 22.39 17.59
C PHE A 75 6.26 21.16 18.12
N TYR A 76 6.17 20.13 17.28
CA TYR A 76 5.58 18.86 17.68
C TYR A 76 6.44 17.68 17.25
N ARG A 77 6.32 16.58 18.01
CA ARG A 77 6.77 15.24 17.65
C ARG A 77 5.54 14.35 17.57
N MET A 78 5.32 13.77 16.40
CA MET A 78 4.19 12.90 16.12
C MET A 78 4.70 11.48 15.90
N ILE A 79 4.22 10.54 16.71
CA ILE A 79 4.52 9.11 16.55
C ILE A 79 3.30 8.47 15.88
N ARG A 80 3.48 7.96 14.67
CA ARG A 80 2.42 7.30 13.90
C ARG A 80 2.56 5.78 14.04
N GLY A 81 1.80 5.19 14.97
CA GLY A 81 1.66 3.73 15.11
C GLY A 81 0.80 3.15 13.98
N LYS A 82 1.36 3.07 12.77
CA LYS A 82 0.65 2.65 11.55
C LYS A 82 1.12 1.29 11.00
N ALA A 83 1.85 0.48 11.78
CA ALA A 83 2.20 -0.89 11.38
C ALA A 83 0.95 -1.72 11.04
N LEU A 84 1.07 -2.57 10.02
CA LEU A 84 -0.02 -3.46 9.59
C LEU A 84 -0.35 -4.51 10.64
N GLN A 85 -1.63 -4.81 10.79
CA GLN A 85 -2.15 -5.82 11.70
C GLN A 85 -2.85 -6.95 10.93
N ALA A 86 -2.87 -8.15 11.53
CA ALA A 86 -3.56 -9.29 10.94
C ALA A 86 -5.06 -8.98 10.74
N GLY A 87 -5.59 -9.39 9.59
CA GLY A 87 -6.97 -9.13 9.16
C GLY A 87 -7.18 -7.81 8.42
N GLU A 88 -6.20 -6.90 8.39
CA GLU A 88 -6.33 -5.66 7.64
C GLU A 88 -6.31 -5.93 6.13
N LYS A 89 -7.16 -5.22 5.38
CA LYS A 89 -7.19 -5.25 3.91
C LYS A 89 -6.36 -4.11 3.35
N VAL A 90 -5.52 -4.41 2.36
CA VAL A 90 -4.55 -3.46 1.79
C VAL A 90 -4.63 -3.41 0.27
N LEU A 91 -4.25 -2.26 -0.29
CA LEU A 91 -4.01 -2.07 -1.71
C LEU A 91 -2.53 -2.27 -2.01
N LEU A 92 -2.23 -3.03 -3.06
CA LEU A 92 -0.87 -3.27 -3.52
C LEU A 92 -0.73 -2.94 -5.00
N ALA A 93 0.44 -2.42 -5.38
CA ALA A 93 0.88 -2.35 -6.77
C ALA A 93 1.92 -3.44 -7.03
N LYS A 94 1.69 -4.30 -8.02
CA LYS A 94 2.65 -5.27 -8.53
C LYS A 94 3.70 -4.54 -9.35
N ALA A 95 4.97 -4.66 -8.98
CA ALA A 95 6.07 -4.07 -9.73
C ALA A 95 6.33 -4.82 -11.04
N ALA A 96 6.88 -4.13 -12.05
CA ALA A 96 7.32 -4.73 -13.31
C ALA A 96 8.25 -5.94 -13.05
N GLY A 97 7.99 -7.06 -13.74
CA GLY A 97 8.69 -8.33 -13.51
C GLY A 97 8.09 -9.22 -12.41
N GLY A 98 7.10 -8.73 -11.65
CA GLY A 98 6.18 -9.53 -10.84
C GLY A 98 6.72 -10.14 -9.56
N GLN A 99 7.98 -9.88 -9.19
CA GLN A 99 8.59 -10.41 -7.96
C GLN A 99 8.31 -9.57 -6.72
N GLN A 100 7.99 -8.29 -6.86
CA GLN A 100 7.79 -7.38 -5.73
C GLN A 100 6.43 -6.68 -5.80
N TYR A 101 5.88 -6.40 -4.63
CA TYR A 101 4.61 -5.74 -4.45
C TYR A 101 4.80 -4.55 -3.50
N ILE A 102 4.33 -3.37 -3.92
CA ILE A 102 4.34 -2.16 -3.11
C ILE A 102 3.01 -2.07 -2.38
N VAL A 103 3.02 -2.14 -1.06
CA VAL A 103 1.84 -1.92 -0.22
C VAL A 103 1.63 -0.41 -0.09
N LEU A 104 0.53 0.09 -0.63
CA LEU A 104 0.27 1.52 -0.75
C LEU A 104 -0.46 2.07 0.48
N ASP A 105 -1.60 1.47 0.80
CA ASP A 105 -2.43 1.88 1.94
C ASP A 105 -3.39 0.75 2.35
N ARG A 106 -4.07 0.94 3.47
CA ARG A 106 -5.23 0.14 3.89
C ARG A 106 -6.44 0.54 3.07
N VAL A 107 -7.28 -0.44 2.73
CA VAL A 107 -8.56 -0.19 2.06
C VAL A 107 -9.69 -0.70 2.93
N LYS A 108 -10.80 0.04 2.94
CA LYS A 108 -12.09 -0.44 3.45
C LYS A 108 -12.98 -0.70 2.24
N GLY A 109 -13.69 -1.83 2.24
CA GLY A 109 -14.72 -2.05 1.23
C GLY A 109 -15.73 -0.92 1.27
N GLY A 110 -16.16 -0.42 0.11
CA GLY A 110 -17.29 0.50 0.05
C GLY A 110 -18.51 -0.21 0.62
N GLY A 111 -18.89 0.12 1.85
CA GLY A 111 -20.13 -0.36 2.44
C GLY A 111 -21.30 0.20 1.61
N GLN A 112 -22.25 -0.67 1.28
CA GLN A 112 -23.64 -0.24 1.15
C GLN A 112 -24.18 0.14 2.53
#